data_AF-A0A2G2JMC5-F1
#
_entry.id   AF-A0A2G2JMC5-F1
#
_cell.length_a   1.000
_cell.length_b   1.000
_cell.length_c   1.000
_cell.angle_alpha   90.00
_cell.angle_beta   90.00
_cell.angle_gamma   90.00
#
_symmetry.space_group_name_H-M   'P 1'
#
loop_
_entity.id
_entity.type
_entity.pdbx_description
1 polymer ?
#
loop_
_entity_poly.entity_id
_entity_poly.type
_entity_poly.pdbx_seq_one_letter_code
_entity_poly.pdbx_strand_id
1 'polypeptide(L)'
;MLGVRLDEQLENRLSALAAKTQRSKSFLAQEALIRYIDEEERQQRENDLTIKRWEEYQETGETVSNESMTNWLDSWGTDQEKPRPVK
;
A
#
# COMPACT_ATOMS: atom_id res chain seq x y z
N MET A 1 -19.22 5.28 20.66
CA MET A 1 -18.64 3.94 20.87
C MET A 1 -19.13 3.06 19.72
N LEU A 2 -18.23 2.52 18.90
CA LEU A 2 -18.61 1.65 17.77
C LEU A 2 -18.82 0.22 18.31
N GLY A 3 -19.99 -0.36 18.08
CA GLY A 3 -20.28 -1.75 18.41
C GLY A 3 -20.23 -2.61 17.15
N VAL A 4 -19.29 -3.56 17.09
CA VAL A 4 -19.15 -4.49 15.96
C VAL A 4 -19.73 -5.83 16.37
N ARG A 5 -20.64 -6.38 15.56
CA ARG A 5 -21.14 -7.74 15.74
C ARG A 5 -20.11 -8.71 15.16
N LEU A 6 -19.65 -9.63 15.99
CA LEU A 6 -18.77 -10.72 15.57
C LEU A 6 -19.60 -12.00 15.55
N ASP A 7 -19.38 -12.84 14.54
CA ASP A 7 -19.85 -14.21 14.61
C ASP A 7 -19.07 -14.99 15.69
N GLU A 8 -19.63 -16.12 16.12
CA GLU A 8 -19.10 -16.94 17.19
C GLU A 8 -17.67 -17.44 16.88
N GLN A 9 -17.39 -17.78 15.62
CA GLN A 9 -16.08 -18.27 15.21
C GLN A 9 -15.03 -17.17 15.33
N LEU A 10 -15.34 -15.96 14.89
CA LEU A 10 -14.45 -14.81 14.94
C LEU A 10 -14.22 -14.34 16.37
N GLU A 11 -15.26 -14.33 17.21
CA GLU A 11 -15.12 -14.02 18.63
C GLU A 11 -14.21 -15.04 19.35
N ASN A 12 -14.38 -16.34 19.07
CA ASN A 12 -13.54 -17.38 19.65
C ASN A 12 -12.07 -17.21 19.23
N ARG A 13 -11.80 -16.92 17.95
CA ARG A 13 -10.45 -16.63 17.45
C ARG A 13 -9.83 -15.40 18.10
N LEU A 14 -10.58 -14.31 18.23
CA LEU A 14 -10.13 -13.07 18.89
C LEU A 14 -9.83 -13.31 20.37
N SER A 15 -10.68 -14.09 21.06
CA SER A 15 -10.50 -14.46 22.46
C SER A 15 -9.22 -15.28 22.67
N ALA A 16 -8.99 -16.27 21.82
CA ALA A 16 -7.78 -17.09 21.87
C ALA A 16 -6.52 -16.26 21.59
N LEU A 17 -6.58 -15.32 20.63
CA LEU A 17 -5.46 -14.42 20.32
C LEU A 17 -5.18 -13.45 21.47
N ALA A 18 -6.22 -12.88 22.07
CA ALA A 18 -6.13 -12.03 23.25
C ALA A 18 -5.43 -12.74 24.41
N ALA A 19 -5.83 -13.99 24.70
CA ALA A 19 -5.23 -14.80 25.75
C ALA A 19 -3.74 -15.09 25.47
N LYS A 20 -3.39 -15.47 24.23
CA LYS A 20 -2.00 -15.74 23.84
C LYS A 20 -1.10 -14.51 23.87
N THR A 21 -1.62 -13.35 23.50
CA THR A 21 -0.86 -12.09 23.40
C THR A 21 -0.89 -11.27 24.69
N GLN A 22 -1.69 -11.67 25.67
CA GLN A 22 -1.97 -10.91 26.91
C GLN A 22 -2.46 -9.48 26.62
N ARG A 23 -3.26 -9.32 25.56
CA ARG A 23 -3.88 -8.04 25.17
C ARG A 23 -5.39 -8.15 25.24
N SER A 24 -6.07 -7.01 25.43
CA SER A 24 -7.54 -7.00 25.44
C SER A 24 -8.09 -7.24 24.03
N LYS A 25 -9.29 -7.84 23.94
CA LYS A 25 -10.00 -8.00 22.66
C LYS A 25 -10.18 -6.67 21.92
N SER A 26 -10.49 -5.60 22.67
CA SER A 26 -10.68 -4.24 22.14
C SER A 26 -9.40 -3.70 21.50
N PHE A 27 -8.24 -3.87 22.17
CA PHE A 27 -6.95 -3.46 21.61
C PHE A 27 -6.64 -4.18 20.29
N LEU A 28 -6.83 -5.50 20.25
CA LEU A 28 -6.58 -6.27 19.03
C LEU A 28 -7.56 -5.93 17.90
N ALA A 29 -8.83 -5.66 18.22
CA ALA A 29 -9.81 -5.22 17.25
C ALA A 29 -9.46 -3.82 16.69
N GLN A 30 -9.01 -2.90 17.54
CA GLN A 30 -8.55 -1.58 17.10
C GLN A 30 -7.33 -1.69 16.18
N GLU A 31 -6.33 -2.50 16.55
CA GLU A 31 -5.15 -2.76 15.73
C GLU A 31 -5.52 -3.35 14.36
N ALA A 32 -6.45 -4.29 14.33
CA ALA A 32 -6.94 -4.88 13.08
C ALA A 32 -7.64 -3.83 12.20
N LEU A 33 -8.44 -2.94 12.80
CA LEU A 33 -9.11 -1.87 12.08
C LEU A 33 -8.12 -0.85 11.52
N ILE A 34 -7.10 -0.45 12.30
CA ILE A 34 -6.05 0.47 11.82
C ILE A 34 -5.36 -0.13 10.60
N ARG A 35 -4.91 -1.39 10.68
CA ARG A 35 -4.24 -2.07 9.55
C ARG A 35 -5.12 -2.16 8.32
N TYR A 36 -6.41 -2.45 8.51
CA TYR A 36 -7.36 -2.51 7.39
C TYR A 36 -7.54 -1.13 6.75
N ILE A 37 -7.74 -0.08 7.55
CA ILE A 37 -7.92 1.28 7.05
C ILE A 37 -6.65 1.74 6.32
N ASP A 38 -5.47 1.54 6.89
CA ASP A 38 -4.19 1.93 6.28
C ASP A 38 -4.00 1.27 4.90
N GLU A 39 -4.39 0.00 4.78
CA GLU A 39 -4.31 -0.76 3.53
C GLU A 39 -5.35 -0.29 2.50
N GLU A 40 -6.58 -0.01 2.92
CA GLU A 40 -7.62 0.55 2.04
C GLU A 40 -7.23 1.94 1.53
N GLU A 41 -6.72 2.81 2.41
CA GLU A 41 -6.25 4.13 2.02
C GLU A 41 -5.03 4.06 1.08
N ARG A 42 -4.13 3.08 1.29
CA ARG A 42 -3.01 2.85 0.38
C ARG A 42 -3.49 2.46 -1.01
N GLN A 43 -4.42 1.52 -1.11
CA GLN A 43 -5.02 1.11 -2.38
C GLN A 43 -5.74 2.27 -3.07
N GLN A 44 -6.51 3.07 -2.34
CA GLN A 44 -7.19 4.25 -2.91
C GLN A 44 -6.18 5.27 -3.44
N ARG A 45 -5.12 5.59 -2.67
CA ARG A 45 -4.06 6.49 -3.14
C ARG A 45 -3.36 5.97 -4.39
N GLU A 46 -3.09 4.66 -4.46
CA GLU A 46 -2.48 4.03 -5.65
C GLU A 46 -3.40 4.11 -6.87
N ASN A 47 -4.70 3.89 -6.68
CA ASN A 47 -5.70 4.02 -7.74
C ASN A 47 -5.79 5.46 -8.25
N ASP A 48 -5.91 6.44 -7.36
CA ASP A 48 -5.98 7.86 -7.72
C ASP A 48 -4.73 8.31 -8.47
N LEU A 49 -3.55 7.89 -8.00
CA LEU A 49 -2.28 8.14 -8.70
C LEU A 49 -2.24 7.51 -10.09
N THR A 50 -2.80 6.31 -10.24
CA THR A 50 -2.83 5.58 -11.51
C THR A 50 -3.74 6.30 -12.50
N ILE A 51 -4.96 6.66 -12.09
CA ILE A 51 -5.91 7.41 -12.93
C ILE A 51 -5.31 8.75 -13.34
N LYS A 52 -4.74 9.51 -12.40
CA LYS A 52 -4.12 10.80 -12.71
C LYS A 52 -2.98 10.68 -13.72
N ARG A 53 -2.12 9.66 -13.57
CA ARG A 53 -1.03 9.40 -14.53
C ARG A 53 -1.55 9.00 -15.90
N TRP A 54 -2.65 8.24 -15.94
CA TRP A 54 -3.30 7.84 -17.18
C TRP A 54 -3.91 9.05 -17.91
N GLU A 55 -4.64 9.90 -17.20
CA GLU A 55 -5.21 11.15 -17.75
C GLU A 55 -4.11 12.05 -18.31
N GLU A 56 -3.03 12.27 -17.57
CA GLU A 56 -1.88 13.07 -18.02
C GLU A 56 -1.27 12.51 -19.30
N TYR A 57 -1.08 11.18 -19.38
CA TYR A 57 -0.60 10.55 -20.61
C TYR A 57 -1.57 10.70 -21.78
N GLN A 58 -2.88 10.61 -21.53
CA GLN A 58 -3.88 10.84 -22.59
C GLN A 58 -3.84 12.27 -23.13
N GLU A 59 -3.51 13.25 -22.28
CA GLU A 59 -3.40 14.66 -22.66
C GLU A 59 -2.07 15.01 -23.33
N THR A 60 -0.94 14.54 -22.81
CA THR A 60 0.41 14.97 -23.26
C THR A 60 1.09 13.96 -24.19
N GLY A 61 0.76 12.68 -24.07
CA GLY A 61 1.50 11.58 -24.71
C GLY A 61 2.91 11.36 -24.15
N GLU A 62 3.31 12.08 -23.10
CA GLU A 62 4.65 12.00 -22.52
C GLU A 62 4.89 10.65 -21.85
N THR A 63 6.00 10.02 -22.21
CA THR A 63 6.43 8.73 -21.67
C THR A 63 7.93 8.68 -21.54
N VAL A 64 8.41 7.85 -20.62
CA VAL A 64 9.82 7.47 -20.59
C VAL A 64 10.01 6.25 -21.47
N SER A 65 10.95 6.30 -22.42
CA SER A 65 11.27 5.15 -23.25
C SER A 65 11.89 4.02 -22.41
N ASN A 66 11.62 2.77 -22.79
CA ASN A 66 12.24 1.61 -22.15
C ASN A 66 13.77 1.68 -22.20
N GLU A 67 14.34 2.12 -23.33
CA GLU A 67 15.79 2.28 -23.50
C GLU A 67 16.38 3.26 -22.49
N SER A 68 15.75 4.44 -22.29
CA SER A 68 16.22 5.41 -21.30
C SER A 68 16.15 4.84 -19.89
N MET A 69 15.10 4.08 -19.56
CA MET A 69 14.99 3.40 -18.25
C MET A 69 16.06 2.33 -18.07
N THR A 70 16.26 1.44 -19.04
CA THR A 70 17.28 0.39 -18.98
C THR A 70 18.68 0.99 -18.85
N ASN A 71 19.00 2.00 -19.65
CA ASN A 71 20.29 2.70 -19.57
C ASN A 71 20.58 3.29 -18.19
N TRP A 72 19.55 3.75 -17.48
CA TRP A 72 19.68 4.25 -16.11
C TRP A 72 19.84 3.12 -15.11
N LEU A 73 18.99 2.09 -15.17
CA LEU A 73 19.07 0.94 -14.27
C LEU A 73 20.42 0.21 -14.37
N ASP A 74 20.96 0.05 -15.58
CA ASP A 74 22.26 -0.60 -15.81
C ASP A 74 23.44 0.20 -15.24
N SER A 75 23.25 1.49 -14.98
CA SER A 75 24.29 2.35 -14.39
C SER A 75 24.33 2.31 -12.86
N TRP A 76 23.30 1.74 -12.21
CA TRP A 76 23.23 1.66 -10.75
C TRP A 76 24.37 0.85 -10.17
N GLY A 77 24.96 1.34 -9.08
CA GLY A 77 26.08 0.67 -8.40
C GLY A 77 27.41 0.78 -9.15
N THR A 78 27.50 1.63 -10.17
CA THR A 78 28.75 1.98 -10.85
C THR A 78 29.19 3.39 -10.48
N ASP A 79 30.46 3.71 -10.69
CA ASP A 79 30.97 5.09 -10.53
C ASP A 79 30.40 6.08 -11.56
N GLN A 80 29.62 5.59 -12.54
CA GLN A 80 29.00 6.37 -13.61
C GLN A 80 27.46 6.25 -13.59
N GLU A 81 26.86 6.24 -12.40
CA GLU A 81 25.41 6.25 -12.27
C GLU A 81 24.80 7.44 -13.02
N LYS A 82 23.88 7.14 -13.94
CA LYS A 82 23.21 8.12 -14.80
C LYS A 82 22.05 8.79 -14.06
N PRO A 83 21.64 10.01 -14.46
CA PRO A 83 20.45 10.63 -13.90
C PRO A 83 19.19 9.84 -14.24
N ARG A 84 18.22 9.85 -13.32
CA ARG A 84 16.91 9.24 -13.52
C ARG A 84 16.23 9.86 -14.75
N PRO A 85 15.74 9.05 -15.70
CA PRO A 85 14.95 9.53 -16.82
C PRO A 85 13.67 10.20 -16.33
N VAL A 86 13.38 11.36 -16.90
CA VAL A 86 12.13 12.09 -16.70
C VAL A 86 11.26 11.92 -17.95
N LYS A 87 9.94 11.84 -17.74
CA LYS A 87 8.98 11.98 -18.84
C LYS A 87 8.89 13.45 -19.24
#